data_AF-A0AAN6DR83-F1
#
_entry.id   AF-A0AAN6DR83-F1
#
_cell.length_a   1.000
_cell.length_b   1.000
_cell.length_c   1.000
_cell.angle_alpha   90.00
_cell.angle_beta   90.00
_cell.angle_gamma   90.00
#
_symmetry.space_group_name_H-M   'P 1'
#
loop_
_entity.id
_entity.type
_entity.pdbx_description
1 polymer ?
#
loop_
_entity_poly.entity_id
_entity_poly.type
_entity_poly.pdbx_seq_one_letter_code
_entity_poly.pdbx_strand_id
1 'polypeptide(L)'
;MVPEVVTQGDDHPVEDVCRYAGENWHSEAPNWNEGALPQREWAEEESCGPASYGWDVETTKEAQKNVLRQNGLSCVTHADIEYQTWELKQDISLCAPLDLCLMPQELKGKMQQGKENEWVLRGHELISPPLTAPNSLKFKTFSTSPGMLEIASYLNIVKGTPSDPWGAMVNESCGLHVHVARSRPKGEKDSEMIPLPVLQHVALIIVRYEDLMTCLHPVSRRNNVMLGSNLMGVRRCPHSCQRLGGINLDTAQKKIFAKNMTPKRLAYLMDTAYNNWPGRRSNDLRYKNVNFQRLSMNVAKTIEFRQYEGTLDIDHIAHWVHFIVSVVRAAERMATTDDPVLSLQTPTTAASQGQPKVTFPRQQGDKYKTRCAKVTDELENLYDLLDFEEETRIWWRKRFCELNPDGVTSVTEEQCPACRQEAQEKEVNSRYEPGEWR
;
A
#
# COMPACT_ATOMS: atom_id res chain seq x y z
N MET A 1 23.47 -45.16 55.97
CA MET A 1 22.98 -46.22 55.07
C MET A 1 21.57 -45.88 54.65
N VAL A 2 21.45 -45.27 53.46
CA VAL A 2 20.23 -45.06 52.67
C VAL A 2 20.72 -45.17 51.22
N PRO A 3 20.11 -45.98 50.34
CA PRO A 3 20.69 -46.27 49.04
C PRO A 3 20.35 -45.19 48.01
N GLU A 4 21.36 -44.83 47.22
CA GLU A 4 21.26 -44.06 45.99
C GLU A 4 20.43 -44.82 44.95
N VAL A 5 19.47 -44.12 44.34
CA VAL A 5 18.81 -44.56 43.11
C VAL A 5 19.36 -43.69 41.99
N VAL A 6 20.18 -44.32 41.14
CA VAL A 6 20.66 -43.77 39.88
C VAL A 6 19.59 -43.99 38.83
N THR A 7 19.11 -42.92 38.20
CA THR A 7 18.36 -42.99 36.94
C THR A 7 19.14 -42.26 35.86
N GLN A 8 19.75 -43.04 34.98
CA GLN A 8 20.18 -42.60 33.64
C GLN A 8 18.95 -42.57 32.72
N GLY A 9 18.85 -41.52 31.92
CA GLY A 9 17.81 -41.31 30.93
C GLY A 9 18.18 -40.11 30.08
N ASP A 10 19.10 -40.35 29.13
CA ASP A 10 19.45 -39.46 28.04
C ASP A 10 18.26 -39.24 27.12
N ASP A 11 17.94 -37.99 26.79
CA ASP A 11 17.34 -37.57 25.52
C ASP A 11 17.35 -36.03 25.44
N HIS A 12 18.48 -35.48 24.99
CA HIS A 12 18.58 -34.08 24.59
C HIS A 12 18.20 -33.93 23.10
N PRO A 13 17.30 -33.00 22.73
CA PRO A 13 17.07 -32.67 21.34
C PRO A 13 18.29 -31.94 20.76
N VAL A 14 18.75 -32.44 19.61
CA VAL A 14 19.83 -31.87 18.81
C VAL A 14 19.48 -30.44 18.42
N GLU A 15 20.21 -29.46 18.97
CA GLU A 15 20.19 -28.08 18.50
C GLU A 15 20.92 -27.98 17.15
N ASP A 16 20.18 -27.63 16.10
CA ASP A 16 20.76 -27.24 14.82
C ASP A 16 21.46 -25.87 14.97
N VAL A 17 22.77 -25.94 15.20
CA VAL A 17 23.68 -24.79 15.26
C VAL A 17 23.89 -24.25 13.84
N CYS A 18 23.12 -23.22 13.47
CA CYS A 18 23.45 -22.35 12.34
C CYS A 18 24.74 -21.58 12.66
N ARG A 19 25.87 -22.02 12.06
CA ARG A 19 27.14 -21.31 12.05
C ARG A 19 26.98 -19.93 11.40
N TYR A 20 27.03 -18.88 12.21
CA TYR A 20 27.15 -17.50 11.76
C TYR A 20 28.60 -17.25 11.31
N ALA A 21 28.81 -17.11 10.01
CA ALA A 21 30.01 -16.48 9.47
C ALA A 21 29.85 -14.97 9.64
N GLY A 22 30.72 -14.36 10.44
CA GLY A 22 30.82 -12.92 10.58
C GLY A 22 31.56 -12.33 9.40
N GLU A 23 30.93 -11.42 8.67
CA GLU A 23 31.60 -10.52 7.75
C GLU A 23 31.20 -9.08 8.04
N ASN A 24 32.23 -8.26 8.22
CA ASN A 24 32.18 -6.84 8.46
C ASN A 24 31.60 -6.11 7.24
N TRP A 25 30.44 -5.49 7.41
CA TRP A 25 29.86 -4.59 6.42
C TRP A 25 30.50 -3.19 6.57
N HIS A 26 31.59 -2.95 5.84
CA HIS A 26 32.15 -1.60 5.67
C HIS A 26 31.44 -0.89 4.51
N SER A 27 30.98 0.34 4.80
CA SER A 27 30.22 1.21 3.93
C SER A 27 31.13 2.19 3.18
N GLU A 28 31.18 2.09 1.86
CA GLU A 28 31.53 3.22 0.99
C GLU A 28 30.28 3.59 0.18
N ALA A 29 29.84 4.84 0.33
CA ALA A 29 28.69 5.38 -0.39
C ALA A 29 29.16 5.95 -1.74
N PRO A 30 28.58 5.54 -2.88
CA PRO A 30 28.84 6.21 -4.15
C PRO A 30 27.94 7.43 -4.35
N ASN A 31 28.53 8.44 -4.97
CA ASN A 31 27.95 9.71 -5.38
C ASN A 31 27.02 9.50 -6.60
N TRP A 32 25.82 10.09 -6.61
CA TRP A 32 24.80 9.88 -7.65
C TRP A 32 24.52 11.17 -8.41
N ASN A 33 24.84 11.16 -9.71
CA ASN A 33 24.28 12.08 -10.70
C ASN A 33 23.35 11.29 -11.64
N GLU A 34 22.32 12.01 -12.10
CA GLU A 34 21.16 11.59 -12.87
C GLU A 34 21.49 10.78 -14.14
N GLY A 35 20.76 9.68 -14.35
CA GLY A 35 20.81 8.86 -15.56
C GLY A 35 19.41 8.59 -16.08
N ALA A 36 19.18 8.94 -17.35
CA ALA A 36 17.91 8.87 -18.06
C ALA A 36 17.34 7.45 -18.20
N LEU A 37 16.01 7.34 -18.16
CA LEU A 37 15.25 6.12 -18.42
C LEU A 37 15.24 5.77 -19.92
N PRO A 38 15.15 4.49 -20.30
CA PRO A 38 15.15 4.05 -21.69
C PRO A 38 13.82 4.37 -22.38
N GLN A 39 13.90 5.04 -23.55
CA GLN A 39 12.78 5.23 -24.47
C GLN A 39 12.32 3.86 -25.02
N ARG A 40 11.02 3.58 -24.94
CA ARG A 40 10.38 2.50 -25.72
C ARG A 40 9.60 3.15 -26.87
N GLU A 41 9.94 2.75 -28.08
CA GLU A 41 9.22 3.08 -29.31
C GLU A 41 7.87 2.33 -29.31
N TRP A 42 6.76 3.07 -29.42
CA TRP A 42 5.42 2.52 -29.64
C TRP A 42 4.88 3.03 -30.98
N ALA A 43 4.23 2.13 -31.72
CA ALA A 43 3.81 2.29 -33.10
C ALA A 43 2.78 3.41 -33.32
N GLU A 44 2.93 4.11 -34.43
CA GLU A 44 2.04 5.16 -34.92
C GLU A 44 0.79 4.52 -35.56
N GLU A 45 -0.39 4.69 -34.95
CA GLU A 45 -1.68 4.51 -35.62
C GLU A 45 -2.35 5.89 -35.76
N GLU A 46 -2.71 6.24 -36.99
CA GLU A 46 -3.33 7.50 -37.37
C GLU A 46 -4.82 7.55 -36.97
N SER A 47 -5.15 8.13 -35.81
CA SER A 47 -6.48 8.75 -35.62
C SER A 47 -6.45 9.78 -34.48
N CYS A 48 -7.11 10.92 -34.71
CA CYS A 48 -7.06 12.16 -33.91
C CYS A 48 -5.67 12.86 -33.93
N GLY A 49 -5.58 14.06 -34.51
CA GLY A 49 -4.33 14.85 -34.49
C GLY A 49 -3.83 15.06 -33.06
N PRO A 50 -2.50 15.03 -32.81
CA PRO A 50 -1.99 14.95 -31.45
C PRO A 50 -2.34 16.23 -30.70
N ALA A 51 -3.14 16.13 -29.63
CA ALA A 51 -3.00 17.12 -28.57
C ALA A 51 -1.53 17.06 -28.17
N SER A 52 -0.80 18.15 -28.36
CA SER A 52 0.62 18.13 -28.06
C SER A 52 0.74 17.92 -26.56
N TYR A 53 1.21 16.75 -26.14
CA TYR A 53 1.85 16.62 -24.85
C TYR A 53 3.11 17.48 -24.95
N GLY A 54 2.96 18.80 -24.76
CA GLY A 54 4.01 19.78 -25.04
C GLY A 54 5.25 19.58 -24.16
N TRP A 55 6.24 20.45 -24.28
CA TRP A 55 7.46 20.35 -23.49
C TRP A 55 7.52 21.37 -22.34
N ASP A 56 6.56 22.29 -22.27
CA ASP A 56 6.59 23.37 -21.29
C ASP A 56 5.86 23.00 -20.00
N VAL A 57 6.54 22.23 -19.16
CA VAL A 57 6.11 21.85 -17.81
C VAL A 57 5.95 23.07 -16.91
N GLU A 58 6.80 24.09 -17.09
CA GLU A 58 6.82 25.26 -16.22
C GLU A 58 5.60 26.16 -16.50
N THR A 59 5.20 26.31 -17.76
CA THR A 59 3.97 27.05 -18.11
C THR A 59 2.72 26.43 -17.48
N THR A 60 2.56 25.10 -17.49
CA THR A 60 1.37 24.47 -16.88
C THR A 60 1.39 24.56 -15.36
N LYS A 61 2.56 24.43 -14.73
CA LYS A 61 2.71 24.65 -13.28
C LYS A 61 2.37 26.09 -12.90
N GLU A 62 2.88 27.07 -13.63
CA GLU A 62 2.63 28.48 -13.35
C GLU A 62 1.17 28.86 -13.59
N ALA A 63 0.52 28.31 -14.62
CA ALA A 63 -0.91 28.46 -14.84
C ALA A 63 -1.72 27.95 -13.64
N GLN A 64 -1.44 26.73 -13.15
CA GLN A 64 -2.14 26.16 -12.01
C GLN A 64 -1.88 26.94 -10.70
N LYS A 65 -0.65 27.44 -10.50
CA LYS A 65 -0.33 28.34 -9.38
C LYS A 65 -1.13 29.63 -9.44
N ASN A 66 -1.25 30.24 -10.62
CA ASN A 66 -2.02 31.46 -10.80
C ASN A 66 -3.50 31.25 -10.49
N VAL A 67 -4.07 30.12 -10.93
CA VAL A 67 -5.44 29.71 -10.57
C VAL A 67 -5.61 29.62 -9.05
N LEU A 68 -4.71 28.92 -8.35
CA LEU A 68 -4.76 28.81 -6.88
C LEU A 68 -4.64 30.19 -6.21
N ARG A 69 -3.67 31.00 -6.64
CA ARG A 69 -3.40 32.34 -6.09
C ARG A 69 -4.58 33.29 -6.26
N GLN A 70 -5.22 33.29 -7.43
CA GLN A 70 -6.40 34.12 -7.71
C GLN A 70 -7.59 33.75 -6.81
N ASN A 71 -7.63 32.52 -6.32
CA ASN A 71 -8.64 32.03 -5.37
C ASN A 71 -8.17 32.10 -3.91
N GLY A 72 -7.11 32.85 -3.61
CA GLY A 72 -6.61 33.06 -2.25
C GLY A 72 -5.85 31.88 -1.65
N LEU A 73 -5.46 30.89 -2.46
CA LEU A 73 -4.67 29.74 -2.02
C LEU A 73 -3.19 29.90 -2.40
N SER A 74 -2.29 29.42 -1.53
CA SER A 74 -0.84 29.54 -1.73
C SER A 74 -0.26 28.21 -2.20
N CYS A 75 0.56 28.25 -3.25
CA CYS A 75 1.25 27.07 -3.73
C CYS A 75 2.63 27.44 -4.33
N VAL A 76 3.64 26.62 -4.03
CA VAL A 76 5.03 26.78 -4.49
C VAL A 76 5.44 25.63 -5.43
N THR A 77 6.46 25.85 -6.27
CA THR A 77 7.00 24.83 -7.19
C THR A 77 8.32 24.22 -6.73
N HIS A 78 8.99 24.86 -5.77
CA HIS A 78 10.25 24.40 -5.18
C HIS A 78 10.21 24.63 -3.67
N ALA A 79 10.21 23.54 -2.91
CA ALA A 79 10.39 23.60 -1.47
C ALA A 79 11.89 23.62 -1.10
N ASP A 80 12.52 24.79 -1.08
CA ASP A 80 13.70 25.00 -0.20
C ASP A 80 13.28 24.96 1.28
N ILE A 81 11.96 25.07 1.54
CA ILE A 81 11.33 25.03 2.84
C ILE A 81 10.44 23.78 2.88
N GLU A 82 10.99 22.67 3.39
CA GLU A 82 10.32 21.37 3.44
C GLU A 82 8.89 21.47 4.01
N TYR A 83 7.90 21.21 3.15
CA TYR A 83 6.49 20.98 3.48
C TYR A 83 5.76 22.06 4.30
N GLN A 84 6.20 23.33 4.33
CA GLN A 84 5.45 24.36 5.08
C GLN A 84 4.24 24.92 4.33
N THR A 85 4.18 24.70 3.03
CA THR A 85 3.15 25.21 2.13
C THR A 85 2.79 24.13 1.12
N TRP A 86 1.65 24.27 0.44
CA TRP A 86 1.30 23.37 -0.65
C TRP A 86 2.33 23.47 -1.78
N GLU A 87 2.73 22.32 -2.30
CA GLU A 87 3.75 22.21 -3.33
C GLU A 87 3.17 21.53 -4.58
N LEU A 88 3.45 22.08 -5.76
CA LEU A 88 3.07 21.50 -7.05
C LEU A 88 4.32 20.98 -7.75
N LYS A 89 4.40 19.65 -7.92
CA LYS A 89 5.48 18.97 -8.64
C LYS A 89 5.01 18.42 -9.97
N GLN A 90 5.95 18.22 -10.87
CA GLN A 90 5.69 17.40 -12.05
C GLN A 90 5.68 15.94 -11.63
N ASP A 91 4.63 15.20 -12.00
CA ASP A 91 4.59 13.77 -11.83
C ASP A 91 4.79 13.07 -13.18
N ILE A 92 6.01 12.59 -13.39
CA ILE A 92 6.39 11.88 -14.61
C ILE A 92 5.89 10.43 -14.64
N SER A 93 5.32 9.93 -13.54
CA SER A 93 4.76 8.58 -13.48
C SER A 93 3.32 8.50 -14.00
N LEU A 94 2.66 9.65 -14.17
CA LEU A 94 1.32 9.73 -14.73
C LEU A 94 1.34 9.49 -16.24
N CYS A 95 0.51 8.56 -16.68
CA CYS A 95 0.29 8.30 -18.09
C CYS A 95 -0.75 9.29 -18.61
N ALA A 96 -0.49 9.90 -19.77
CA ALA A 96 -1.54 10.57 -20.51
C ALA A 96 -2.65 9.56 -20.88
N PRO A 97 -3.91 10.00 -21.01
CA PRO A 97 -4.95 9.16 -21.58
C PRO A 97 -4.49 8.59 -22.91
N LEU A 98 -4.70 7.28 -23.10
CA LEU A 98 -4.33 6.60 -24.35
C LEU A 98 -5.19 7.10 -25.52
N ASP A 99 -6.41 7.52 -25.24
CA ASP A 99 -7.36 8.03 -26.22
C ASP A 99 -7.77 9.46 -25.87
N LEU A 100 -7.13 10.42 -26.52
CA LEU A 100 -7.45 11.85 -26.36
C LEU A 100 -8.88 12.18 -26.80
N CYS A 101 -9.48 11.36 -27.68
CA CYS A 101 -10.83 11.56 -28.17
C CYS A 101 -11.87 11.23 -27.06
N LEU A 102 -11.46 10.60 -25.94
CA LEU A 102 -12.28 10.45 -24.71
C LEU A 102 -12.22 11.67 -23.79
N MET A 103 -11.28 12.60 -23.96
CA MET A 103 -11.14 13.75 -23.05
C MET A 103 -12.42 14.60 -22.94
N PRO A 104 -13.20 14.88 -24.00
CA PRO A 104 -14.48 15.58 -23.84
C PRO A 104 -15.48 14.85 -22.93
N GLN A 105 -15.38 13.51 -22.84
CA GLN A 105 -16.21 12.70 -21.96
C GLN A 105 -15.68 12.65 -20.53
N GLU A 106 -14.37 12.78 -20.32
CA GLU A 106 -13.76 12.84 -18.98
C GLU A 106 -13.86 14.24 -18.38
N LEU A 107 -13.77 15.26 -19.22
CA LEU A 107 -13.89 16.68 -18.90
C LEU A 107 -15.24 17.24 -19.34
N LYS A 108 -16.34 16.52 -19.07
CA LYS A 108 -17.69 16.89 -19.53
C LYS A 108 -18.01 18.35 -19.23
N GLY A 109 -18.33 19.09 -20.28
CA GLY A 109 -18.71 20.49 -20.22
C GLY A 109 -17.54 21.48 -20.18
N LYS A 110 -16.29 21.03 -20.02
CA LYS A 110 -15.09 21.91 -20.04
C LYS A 110 -14.44 21.98 -21.40
N MET A 111 -14.37 20.84 -22.08
CA MET A 111 -13.76 20.74 -23.40
C MET A 111 -14.85 20.64 -24.46
N GLN A 112 -14.80 21.54 -25.45
CA GLN A 112 -15.67 21.44 -26.62
C GLN A 112 -15.14 20.33 -27.54
N GLN A 113 -16.04 19.52 -28.08
CA GLN A 113 -15.68 18.49 -29.04
C GLN A 113 -14.98 19.11 -30.26
N GLY A 114 -13.84 18.54 -30.66
CA GLY A 114 -13.03 19.06 -31.78
C GLY A 114 -12.07 20.19 -31.39
N LYS A 115 -11.99 20.55 -30.10
CA LYS A 115 -11.05 21.55 -29.55
C LYS A 115 -9.99 20.93 -28.63
N GLU A 116 -9.80 19.62 -28.69
CA GLU A 116 -8.86 18.88 -27.85
C GLU A 116 -7.41 19.36 -28.05
N ASN A 117 -7.08 19.81 -29.26
CA ASN A 117 -5.77 20.35 -29.64
C ASN A 117 -5.48 21.75 -29.07
N GLU A 118 -6.47 22.44 -28.52
CA GLU A 118 -6.29 23.74 -27.85
C GLU A 118 -5.87 23.57 -26.38
N TRP A 119 -5.88 22.34 -25.87
CA TRP A 119 -5.54 22.02 -24.48
C TRP A 119 -4.12 21.46 -24.37
N VAL A 120 -3.44 21.85 -23.28
CA VAL A 120 -2.16 21.26 -22.88
C VAL A 120 -2.38 20.36 -21.68
N LEU A 121 -2.02 19.08 -21.80
CA LEU A 121 -2.18 18.10 -20.73
C LEU A 121 -0.86 17.80 -20.03
N ARG A 122 -0.88 17.75 -18.69
CA ARG A 122 0.26 17.40 -17.84
C ARG A 122 -0.13 16.62 -16.60
N GLY A 123 0.80 15.78 -16.16
CA GLY A 123 0.77 15.14 -14.85
C GLY A 123 1.41 16.03 -13.79
N HIS A 124 0.64 16.41 -12.78
CA HIS A 124 1.14 17.13 -11.62
C HIS A 124 0.81 16.38 -10.33
N GLU A 125 1.73 16.43 -9.36
CA GLU A 125 1.52 16.00 -7.98
C GLU A 125 1.28 17.25 -7.13
N LEU A 126 0.16 17.30 -6.43
CA LEU A 126 -0.17 18.35 -5.47
C LEU A 126 0.05 17.82 -4.06
N ILE A 127 1.01 18.40 -3.33
CA ILE A 127 1.49 17.92 -2.05
C ILE A 127 1.09 18.93 -0.97
N SER A 128 0.37 18.47 0.06
CA SER A 128 -0.02 19.32 1.18
C SER A 128 1.15 19.55 2.15
N PRO A 129 1.10 20.63 2.96
CA PRO A 129 1.88 20.67 4.19
C PRO A 129 1.42 19.57 5.17
N PRO A 130 2.14 19.33 6.30
CA PRO A 130 1.66 18.47 7.36
C PRO A 130 0.35 19.00 7.94
N LEU A 131 -0.72 18.24 7.74
CA LEU A 131 -2.02 18.53 8.31
C LEU A 131 -2.21 17.72 9.59
N THR A 132 -2.75 18.35 10.63
CA THR A 132 -2.94 17.69 11.92
C THR A 132 -4.21 16.85 11.89
N ALA A 133 -4.07 15.55 12.16
CA ALA A 133 -5.23 14.68 12.39
C ALA A 133 -5.90 15.01 13.74
N PRO A 134 -7.24 15.07 13.80
CA PRO A 134 -7.94 15.30 15.05
C PRO A 134 -7.72 14.14 16.04
N ASN A 135 -7.90 14.41 17.34
CA ASN A 135 -7.82 13.38 18.37
C ASN A 135 -9.02 12.42 18.32
N SER A 136 -10.21 12.95 18.00
CA SER A 136 -11.40 12.13 17.76
C SER A 136 -11.35 11.58 16.35
N LEU A 137 -11.45 10.26 16.23
CA LEU A 137 -11.56 9.56 14.94
C LEU A 137 -13.00 9.21 14.59
N LYS A 138 -14.01 9.90 15.15
CA LYS A 138 -15.36 9.82 14.58
C LYS A 138 -15.34 10.48 13.20
N PHE A 139 -15.84 9.78 12.19
CA PHE A 139 -15.67 10.18 10.80
C PHE A 139 -16.30 11.55 10.53
N LYS A 140 -17.48 11.83 11.07
CA LYS A 140 -18.13 13.14 10.93
C LYS A 140 -17.29 14.31 11.48
N THR A 141 -16.58 14.10 12.59
CA THR A 141 -15.66 15.11 13.13
C THR A 141 -14.38 15.18 12.31
N PHE A 142 -13.90 14.04 11.81
CA PHE A 142 -12.71 13.95 10.98
C PHE A 142 -12.88 14.66 9.62
N SER A 143 -13.96 14.38 8.90
CA SER A 143 -14.25 14.92 7.56
C SER A 143 -14.49 16.43 7.56
N THR A 144 -14.86 16.99 8.72
CA THR A 144 -15.04 18.43 8.93
C THR A 144 -13.86 19.09 9.63
N SER A 145 -12.74 18.37 9.81
CA SER A 145 -11.55 18.93 10.42
C SER A 145 -10.92 20.01 9.52
N PRO A 146 -10.18 20.99 10.09
CA PRO A 146 -9.56 22.06 9.32
C PRO A 146 -8.69 21.56 8.16
N GLY A 147 -7.93 20.47 8.36
CA GLY A 147 -7.10 19.88 7.31
C GLY A 147 -7.92 19.31 6.14
N MET A 148 -9.05 18.65 6.41
CA MET A 148 -9.93 18.14 5.34
C MET A 148 -10.64 19.28 4.60
N LEU A 149 -11.08 20.34 5.31
CA LEU A 149 -11.66 21.53 4.69
C LEU A 149 -10.65 22.27 3.80
N GLU A 150 -9.37 22.28 4.20
CA GLU A 150 -8.29 22.84 3.39
C GLU A 150 -8.10 22.02 2.11
N ILE A 151 -7.96 20.69 2.21
CA ILE A 151 -7.86 19.81 1.03
C ILE A 151 -9.05 20.03 0.09
N ALA A 152 -10.27 20.08 0.64
CA ALA A 152 -11.50 20.31 -0.14
C ALA A 152 -11.43 21.62 -0.94
N SER A 153 -10.87 22.68 -0.34
CA SER A 153 -10.72 23.99 -0.98
C SER A 153 -9.78 23.91 -2.18
N TYR A 154 -8.61 23.27 -2.04
CA TYR A 154 -7.68 23.05 -3.15
C TYR A 154 -8.30 22.22 -4.27
N LEU A 155 -8.96 21.11 -3.93
CA LEU A 155 -9.59 20.24 -4.92
C LEU A 155 -10.70 20.94 -5.69
N ASN A 156 -11.53 21.74 -5.02
CA ASN A 156 -12.61 22.47 -5.69
C ASN A 156 -12.08 23.45 -6.75
N ILE A 157 -10.99 24.15 -6.45
CA ILE A 157 -10.36 25.12 -7.36
C ILE A 157 -9.63 24.39 -8.50
N VAL A 158 -8.84 23.36 -8.19
CA VAL A 158 -8.08 22.59 -9.20
C VAL A 158 -9.00 21.82 -10.13
N LYS A 159 -10.11 21.28 -9.60
CA LYS A 159 -11.14 20.65 -10.42
C LYS A 159 -11.66 21.65 -11.45
N GLY A 160 -11.98 22.89 -11.07
CA GLY A 160 -12.54 23.89 -11.97
C GLY A 160 -13.98 23.55 -12.40
N THR A 161 -14.63 24.52 -13.04
CA THR A 161 -16.00 24.49 -13.54
C THR A 161 -16.04 24.27 -15.06
N PRO A 162 -17.20 23.94 -15.66
CA PRO A 162 -17.37 23.84 -17.11
C PRO A 162 -16.94 25.10 -17.90
N SER A 163 -17.02 26.28 -17.28
CA SER A 163 -16.65 27.55 -17.93
C SER A 163 -15.18 27.91 -17.78
N ASP A 164 -14.42 27.21 -16.94
CA ASP A 164 -13.03 27.55 -16.69
C ASP A 164 -12.11 27.04 -17.82
N PRO A 165 -11.11 27.81 -18.24
CA PRO A 165 -10.11 27.39 -19.23
C PRO A 165 -9.06 26.43 -18.64
N TRP A 166 -9.32 25.83 -17.48
CA TRP A 166 -8.48 24.83 -16.83
C TRP A 166 -9.35 23.75 -16.16
N GLY A 167 -8.73 22.63 -15.81
CA GLY A 167 -9.36 21.64 -14.97
C GLY A 167 -8.44 20.46 -14.71
N ALA A 168 -8.76 19.71 -13.66
CA ALA A 168 -8.12 18.43 -13.37
C ALA A 168 -9.05 17.26 -13.68
N MET A 169 -8.43 16.15 -14.03
CA MET A 169 -9.04 14.83 -14.16
C MET A 169 -8.11 13.78 -13.55
N VAL A 170 -8.64 12.60 -13.28
CA VAL A 170 -7.91 11.47 -12.72
C VAL A 170 -8.10 10.26 -13.63
N ASN A 171 -7.06 9.43 -13.74
CA ASN A 171 -7.10 8.15 -14.44
C ASN A 171 -6.46 7.06 -13.57
N GLU A 172 -6.36 5.83 -14.09
CA GLU A 172 -5.84 4.68 -13.33
C GLU A 172 -4.37 4.82 -12.91
N SER A 173 -3.60 5.68 -13.58
CA SER A 173 -2.21 5.96 -13.20
C SER A 173 -2.11 6.92 -12.01
N CYS A 174 -3.15 7.74 -11.77
CA CYS A 174 -3.19 8.64 -10.63
C CYS A 174 -3.23 7.86 -9.32
N GLY A 175 -2.42 8.28 -8.34
CA GLY A 175 -2.39 7.74 -6.99
C GLY A 175 -2.68 8.81 -5.95
N LEU A 176 -3.28 8.41 -4.83
CA LEU A 176 -3.36 9.23 -3.63
C LEU A 176 -2.38 8.69 -2.59
N HIS A 177 -1.30 9.43 -2.36
CA HIS A 177 -0.30 9.09 -1.36
C HIS A 177 -0.58 9.83 -0.05
N VAL A 178 -0.52 9.12 1.07
CA VAL A 178 -0.71 9.72 2.41
C VAL A 178 0.51 9.44 3.25
N HIS A 179 1.20 10.51 3.65
CA HIS A 179 2.34 10.44 4.55
C HIS A 179 1.88 10.68 5.98
N VAL A 180 2.25 9.77 6.89
CA VAL A 180 1.98 9.91 8.33
C VAL A 180 3.28 10.06 9.10
N ALA A 181 3.33 11.06 9.97
CA ALA A 181 4.44 11.30 10.89
C ALA A 181 3.90 11.77 12.26
N ARG A 182 4.80 11.81 13.24
CA ARG A 182 4.47 12.38 14.55
C ARG A 182 4.48 13.90 14.45
N SER A 183 3.48 14.55 15.06
CA SER A 183 3.49 16.01 15.17
C SER A 183 4.70 16.48 15.96
N ARG A 184 5.40 17.49 15.44
CA ARG A 184 6.61 18.04 16.04
C ARG A 184 6.22 18.96 17.21
N PRO A 185 6.66 18.68 18.45
CA PRO A 185 6.54 19.64 19.53
C PRO A 185 7.29 20.93 19.16
N LYS A 186 6.66 22.08 19.42
CA LYS A 186 7.24 23.38 19.10
C LYS A 186 8.59 23.52 19.83
N GLY A 187 9.70 23.56 19.08
CA GLY A 187 11.05 23.76 19.60
C GLY A 187 11.95 22.52 19.67
N GLU A 188 11.43 21.31 19.42
CA GLU A 188 12.28 20.11 19.36
C GLU A 188 12.87 19.93 17.96
N LYS A 189 14.17 19.64 17.85
CA LYS A 189 14.84 19.40 16.55
C LYS A 189 14.84 17.93 16.11
N ASP A 190 14.68 16.99 17.04
CA ASP A 190 15.19 15.63 16.81
C ASP A 190 14.16 14.48 16.87
N SER A 191 12.85 14.75 17.01
CA SER A 191 11.85 13.65 17.19
C SER A 191 10.57 13.80 16.36
N GLU A 192 10.68 13.95 15.05
CA GLU A 192 9.52 13.84 14.12
C GLU A 192 9.12 12.38 13.83
N MET A 193 9.94 11.43 14.25
CA MET A 193 9.72 10.02 13.96
C MET A 193 8.67 9.40 14.89
N ILE A 194 7.79 8.60 14.31
CA ILE A 194 6.86 7.74 15.05
C ILE A 194 7.69 6.77 15.92
N PRO A 195 7.37 6.59 17.22
CA PRO A 195 8.13 5.69 18.10
C PRO A 195 8.22 4.27 17.53
N LEU A 196 9.37 3.61 17.73
CA LEU A 196 9.59 2.25 17.21
C LEU A 196 8.50 1.24 17.61
N PRO A 197 8.01 1.19 18.86
CA PRO A 197 6.91 0.29 19.22
C PRO A 197 5.66 0.51 18.37
N VAL A 198 5.29 1.77 18.12
CA VAL A 198 4.15 2.11 17.25
C VAL A 198 4.43 1.66 15.81
N LEU A 199 5.62 1.93 15.28
CA LEU A 199 6.02 1.48 13.93
C LEU A 199 5.94 -0.06 13.79
N GLN A 200 6.35 -0.81 14.82
CA GLN A 200 6.28 -2.27 14.85
C GLN A 200 4.82 -2.76 14.80
N HIS A 201 3.91 -2.13 15.54
CA HIS A 201 2.50 -2.46 15.48
C HIS A 201 1.86 -2.05 14.14
N VAL A 202 2.21 -0.90 13.56
CA VAL A 202 1.76 -0.54 12.19
C VAL A 202 2.19 -1.61 11.19
N ALA A 203 3.46 -2.05 11.24
CA ALA A 203 3.97 -3.11 10.39
C ALA A 203 3.21 -4.44 10.59
N LEU A 204 2.90 -4.81 11.82
CA LEU A 204 2.13 -6.02 12.13
C LEU A 204 0.70 -5.95 11.57
N ILE A 205 0.01 -4.82 11.73
CA ILE A 205 -1.34 -4.60 11.19
C ILE A 205 -1.31 -4.73 9.66
N ILE A 206 -0.35 -4.09 8.99
CA ILE A 206 -0.17 -4.19 7.54
C ILE A 206 0.06 -5.65 7.14
N VAL A 207 0.99 -6.36 7.78
CA VAL A 207 1.28 -7.76 7.44
C VAL A 207 0.06 -8.67 7.63
N ARG A 208 -0.74 -8.42 8.67
CA ARG A 208 -1.95 -9.21 8.95
C ARG A 208 -3.07 -8.94 7.94
N TYR A 209 -3.27 -7.68 7.58
CA TYR A 209 -4.45 -7.24 6.84
C TYR A 209 -4.17 -6.72 5.42
N GLU A 210 -2.95 -6.87 4.89
CA GLU A 210 -2.58 -6.34 3.56
C GLU A 210 -3.53 -6.81 2.46
N ASP A 211 -3.88 -8.10 2.42
CA ASP A 211 -4.79 -8.64 1.40
C ASP A 211 -6.20 -8.02 1.53
N LEU A 212 -6.69 -7.78 2.76
CA LEU A 212 -7.97 -7.10 2.98
C LEU A 212 -7.92 -5.64 2.55
N MET A 213 -6.88 -4.91 2.97
CA MET A 213 -6.64 -3.53 2.57
C MET A 213 -6.57 -3.42 1.04
N THR A 214 -5.87 -4.35 0.40
CA THR A 214 -5.77 -4.42 -1.08
C THR A 214 -7.13 -4.61 -1.74
N CYS A 215 -8.03 -5.40 -1.14
CA CYS A 215 -9.39 -5.58 -1.64
C CYS A 215 -10.27 -4.31 -1.52
N LEU A 216 -9.87 -3.30 -0.75
CA LEU A 216 -10.55 -2.01 -0.65
C LEU A 216 -10.16 -1.03 -1.77
N HIS A 217 -9.36 -1.48 -2.74
CA HIS A 217 -8.92 -0.69 -3.89
C HIS A 217 -9.38 -1.31 -5.23
N PRO A 218 -9.48 -0.53 -6.32
CA PRO A 218 -9.79 -1.05 -7.65
C PRO A 218 -8.73 -2.03 -8.15
N VAL A 219 -9.10 -2.91 -9.08
CA VAL A 219 -8.21 -3.94 -9.65
C VAL A 219 -6.93 -3.34 -10.22
N SER A 220 -7.02 -2.18 -10.87
CA SER A 220 -5.86 -1.42 -11.40
C SER A 220 -4.83 -1.05 -10.33
N ARG A 221 -5.22 -0.97 -9.05
CA ARG A 221 -4.33 -0.71 -7.91
C ARG A 221 -3.87 -1.96 -7.16
N ARG A 222 -4.55 -3.10 -7.33
CA ARG A 222 -4.21 -4.37 -6.62
C ARG A 222 -3.02 -5.09 -7.22
N ASN A 223 -2.94 -5.10 -8.55
CA ASN A 223 -1.92 -5.83 -9.31
C ASN A 223 -0.99 -4.85 -10.05
N ASN A 224 -0.72 -3.70 -9.44
CA ASN A 224 0.16 -2.73 -10.05
C ASN A 224 1.60 -3.28 -10.01
N VAL A 225 2.19 -3.54 -11.18
CA VAL A 225 3.59 -4.00 -11.31
C VAL A 225 4.58 -3.06 -10.66
N MET A 226 4.21 -1.79 -10.51
CA MET A 226 5.00 -0.80 -9.81
C MET A 226 4.86 -0.95 -8.30
N LEU A 227 3.74 -1.40 -7.72
CA LEU A 227 3.56 -1.50 -6.27
C LEU A 227 3.81 -2.93 -5.76
N GLY A 228 4.82 -3.06 -4.88
CA GLY A 228 5.17 -4.29 -4.21
C GLY A 228 4.41 -4.50 -2.89
N SER A 229 4.13 -5.76 -2.61
CA SER A 229 3.64 -6.22 -1.30
C SER A 229 4.66 -5.96 -0.18
N ASN A 230 4.19 -5.57 1.01
CA ASN A 230 5.02 -5.48 2.22
C ASN A 230 5.28 -6.85 2.85
N LEU A 231 4.53 -7.88 2.45
CA LEU A 231 4.70 -9.25 2.94
C LEU A 231 6.01 -9.89 2.48
N MET A 232 6.69 -9.32 1.49
CA MET A 232 7.89 -9.89 0.88
C MET A 232 9.04 -10.11 1.88
N GLY A 233 9.27 -9.23 2.85
CA GLY A 233 10.30 -9.44 3.88
C GLY A 233 9.93 -10.51 4.92
N VAL A 234 8.64 -10.85 5.00
CA VAL A 234 8.10 -11.82 5.95
C VAL A 234 8.00 -13.20 5.33
N ARG A 235 7.53 -13.30 4.08
CA ARG A 235 7.33 -14.54 3.34
C ARG A 235 8.65 -15.29 3.14
N ARG A 236 8.57 -16.61 3.12
CA ARG A 236 9.69 -17.51 2.74
C ARG A 236 9.73 -17.79 1.24
N CYS A 237 8.73 -17.31 0.49
CA CYS A 237 8.47 -17.73 -0.87
C CYS A 237 8.18 -16.53 -1.79
N PRO A 238 8.76 -16.47 -3.00
CA PRO A 238 8.46 -15.46 -4.02
C PRO A 238 7.01 -15.39 -4.47
N HIS A 239 6.30 -16.51 -4.38
CA HIS A 239 5.05 -16.65 -5.11
C HIS A 239 3.97 -15.76 -4.49
N SER A 240 3.51 -14.78 -5.27
CA SER A 240 2.37 -13.93 -4.91
C SER A 240 1.09 -14.74 -4.70
N CYS A 241 0.98 -15.94 -5.30
CA CYS A 241 -0.15 -16.85 -5.13
C CYS A 241 -0.22 -17.57 -3.76
N GLN A 242 0.81 -17.51 -2.91
CA GLN A 242 0.65 -17.92 -1.51
C GLN A 242 -0.21 -16.89 -0.77
N ARG A 243 -1.50 -17.22 -0.61
CA ARG A 243 -2.51 -16.43 0.11
C ARG A 243 -2.19 -16.30 1.60
N LEU A 244 -2.84 -15.38 2.31
CA LEU A 244 -2.78 -15.16 3.78
C LEU A 244 -2.61 -16.43 4.62
N GLY A 245 -3.28 -17.53 4.27
CA GLY A 245 -3.18 -18.81 4.99
C GLY A 245 -1.77 -19.43 5.05
N GLY A 246 -0.83 -18.97 4.22
CA GLY A 246 0.58 -19.36 4.26
C GLY A 246 1.48 -18.43 5.08
N ILE A 247 0.98 -17.28 5.54
CA ILE A 247 1.78 -16.34 6.32
C ILE A 247 1.77 -16.80 7.78
N ASN A 248 2.91 -17.27 8.26
CA ASN A 248 3.10 -17.58 9.66
C ASN A 248 3.22 -16.25 10.44
N LEU A 249 2.11 -15.76 10.99
CA LEU A 249 2.04 -14.49 11.73
C LEU A 249 2.96 -14.50 12.95
N ASP A 250 3.17 -15.64 13.62
CA ASP A 250 4.13 -15.75 14.73
C ASP A 250 5.57 -15.45 14.26
N THR A 251 5.95 -15.92 13.08
CA THR A 251 7.26 -15.64 12.47
C THR A 251 7.36 -14.16 12.11
N ALA A 252 6.29 -13.57 11.56
CA ALA A 252 6.24 -12.16 11.26
C ALA A 252 6.43 -11.32 12.53
N GLN A 253 5.67 -11.63 13.59
CA GLN A 253 5.75 -10.97 14.88
C GLN A 253 7.15 -11.10 15.48
N LYS A 254 7.75 -12.30 15.52
CA LYS A 254 9.12 -12.51 16.00
C LYS A 254 10.14 -11.67 15.24
N LYS A 255 10.01 -11.55 13.92
CA LYS A 255 10.88 -10.70 13.09
C LYS A 255 10.68 -9.21 13.40
N ILE A 256 9.44 -8.74 13.41
CA ILE A 256 9.07 -7.33 13.63
C ILE A 256 9.48 -6.86 15.03
N PHE A 257 9.26 -7.69 16.05
CA PHE A 257 9.53 -7.40 17.46
C PHE A 257 10.89 -7.94 17.95
N ALA A 258 11.83 -8.20 17.05
CA ALA A 258 13.16 -8.64 17.43
C ALA A 258 13.84 -7.64 18.38
N LYS A 259 14.56 -8.13 19.40
CA LYS A 259 15.21 -7.30 20.44
C LYS A 259 16.16 -6.23 19.88
N ASN A 260 16.77 -6.50 18.73
CA ASN A 260 17.71 -5.61 18.04
C ASN A 260 17.06 -4.85 16.87
N MET A 261 15.73 -4.79 16.83
CA MET A 261 14.99 -4.03 15.83
C MET A 261 15.26 -2.53 16.00
N THR A 262 15.37 -1.83 14.88
CA THR A 262 15.48 -0.37 14.80
C THR A 262 14.56 0.13 13.68
N PRO A 263 14.20 1.43 13.63
CA PRO A 263 13.38 1.96 12.55
C PRO A 263 13.98 1.69 11.17
N LYS A 264 15.30 1.79 11.03
CA LYS A 264 16.03 1.47 9.79
C LYS A 264 15.89 -0.01 9.40
N ARG A 265 16.03 -0.92 10.37
CA ARG A 265 15.88 -2.37 10.12
C ARG A 265 14.44 -2.75 9.80
N LEU A 266 13.48 -2.10 10.45
CA LEU A 266 12.06 -2.29 10.17
C LEU A 266 11.73 -1.81 8.76
N ALA A 267 12.26 -0.66 8.34
CA ALA A 267 12.12 -0.19 6.96
C ALA A 267 12.68 -1.20 5.96
N TYR A 268 13.89 -1.73 6.19
CA TYR A 268 14.41 -2.79 5.31
C TYR A 268 13.52 -4.02 5.28
N LEU A 269 12.97 -4.45 6.42
CA LEU A 269 12.04 -5.59 6.48
C LEU A 269 10.78 -5.32 5.65
N MET A 270 10.16 -4.15 5.83
CA MET A 270 8.88 -3.80 5.19
C MET A 270 9.03 -3.43 3.71
N ASP A 271 10.19 -2.90 3.32
CA ASP A 271 10.49 -2.48 1.95
C ASP A 271 11.29 -3.52 1.15
N THR A 272 11.52 -4.72 1.72
CA THR A 272 12.24 -5.81 1.03
C THR A 272 11.56 -6.13 -0.30
N ALA A 273 12.26 -5.95 -1.41
CA ALA A 273 11.85 -6.41 -2.73
C ALA A 273 12.47 -7.79 -3.03
N TYR A 274 11.76 -8.62 -3.79
CA TYR A 274 12.28 -9.92 -4.23
C TYR A 274 13.54 -9.81 -5.11
N ASN A 275 13.79 -8.62 -5.67
CA ASN A 275 14.94 -8.32 -6.53
C ASN A 275 16.30 -8.41 -5.80
N ASN A 276 16.33 -8.64 -4.49
CA ASN A 276 17.57 -8.94 -3.75
C ASN A 276 18.03 -10.41 -3.92
N TRP A 277 17.41 -11.19 -4.81
CA TRP A 277 17.92 -12.50 -5.25
C TRP A 277 19.23 -12.34 -6.02
N PRO A 278 20.24 -13.22 -5.82
CA PRO A 278 21.51 -13.13 -6.52
C PRO A 278 21.29 -13.10 -8.05
N GLY A 279 21.64 -11.98 -8.68
CA GLY A 279 21.64 -11.81 -10.14
C GLY A 279 20.81 -10.65 -10.72
N ARG A 280 19.91 -10.00 -9.96
CA ARG A 280 19.21 -8.78 -10.43
C ARG A 280 19.62 -7.56 -9.61
N ARG A 281 20.24 -6.57 -10.27
CA ARG A 281 20.64 -5.28 -9.68
C ARG A 281 19.58 -4.18 -9.90
N SER A 282 18.30 -4.45 -9.67
CA SER A 282 17.25 -3.41 -9.83
C SER A 282 16.75 -2.90 -8.48
N ASN A 283 17.05 -1.62 -8.24
CA ASN A 283 16.98 -0.81 -7.02
C ASN A 283 15.58 -0.44 -6.51
N ASP A 284 14.51 -1.13 -6.88
CA ASP A 284 13.17 -0.61 -6.62
C ASP A 284 12.63 -1.05 -5.24
N LEU A 285 13.33 -0.65 -4.18
CA LEU A 285 12.82 -0.60 -2.80
C LEU A 285 11.71 0.47 -2.66
N ARG A 286 11.52 1.32 -3.67
CA ARG A 286 10.75 2.57 -3.57
C ARG A 286 9.24 2.40 -3.64
N TYR A 287 8.76 1.25 -4.08
CA TYR A 287 7.34 1.10 -4.39
C TYR A 287 6.73 -0.04 -3.61
N LYS A 288 6.33 0.25 -2.37
CA LYS A 288 5.50 -0.63 -1.55
C LYS A 288 4.10 -0.09 -1.42
N ASN A 289 3.15 -0.99 -1.14
CA ASN A 289 1.82 -0.65 -0.69
C ASN A 289 1.85 0.39 0.44
N VAL A 290 2.68 0.10 1.46
CA VAL A 290 3.06 1.05 2.51
C VAL A 290 4.59 1.16 2.55
N ASN A 291 5.13 2.31 2.20
CA ASN A 291 6.56 2.54 2.09
C ASN A 291 7.15 3.08 3.41
N PHE A 292 8.14 2.36 3.95
CA PHE A 292 8.84 2.69 5.20
C PHE A 292 10.22 3.33 4.94
N GLN A 293 10.62 3.54 3.68
CA GLN A 293 11.98 3.88 3.27
C GLN A 293 12.46 5.18 3.89
N ARG A 294 11.56 6.15 4.05
CA ARG A 294 11.85 7.45 4.66
C ARG A 294 12.34 7.35 6.11
N LEU A 295 12.04 6.27 6.83
CA LEU A 295 12.61 6.02 8.16
C LEU A 295 14.13 5.84 8.12
N SER A 296 14.67 5.35 7.00
CA SER A 296 16.10 5.08 6.80
C SER A 296 16.88 6.23 6.15
N MET A 297 16.19 7.24 5.60
CA MET A 297 16.77 8.34 4.82
C MET A 297 16.95 9.62 5.64
N ASN A 298 17.85 10.53 5.25
CA ASN A 298 18.02 11.83 5.89
C ASN A 298 16.98 12.85 5.40
N VAL A 299 15.69 12.50 5.48
CA VAL A 299 14.53 13.33 5.14
C VAL A 299 13.47 13.21 6.23
N ALA A 300 12.36 13.94 6.09
CA ALA A 300 11.19 13.82 6.96
C ALA A 300 10.79 12.35 7.20
N LYS A 301 10.71 11.97 8.49
CA LYS A 301 10.54 10.59 8.96
C LYS A 301 9.06 10.16 8.95
N THR A 302 8.53 9.91 7.76
CA THR A 302 7.13 9.50 7.55
C THR A 302 7.01 8.02 7.16
N ILE A 303 5.83 7.44 7.35
CA ILE A 303 5.36 6.25 6.60
C ILE A 303 4.43 6.71 5.48
N GLU A 304 4.60 6.20 4.26
CA GLU A 304 3.84 6.59 3.07
C GLU A 304 2.88 5.46 2.64
N PHE A 305 1.57 5.72 2.60
CA PHE A 305 0.56 4.80 2.08
C PHE A 305 0.25 5.13 0.63
N ARG A 306 0.42 4.17 -0.30
CA ARG A 306 0.43 4.43 -1.75
C ARG A 306 -0.66 3.72 -2.55
N GLN A 307 -1.46 2.88 -1.91
CA GLN A 307 -2.34 1.95 -2.62
C GLN A 307 -3.57 2.62 -3.26
N TYR A 308 -4.07 3.72 -2.68
CA TYR A 308 -5.33 4.31 -3.10
C TYR A 308 -5.23 4.98 -4.47
N GLU A 309 -6.32 4.88 -5.24
CA GLU A 309 -6.44 5.54 -6.54
C GLU A 309 -6.50 7.06 -6.36
N GLY A 310 -5.95 7.80 -7.31
CA GLY A 310 -6.16 9.24 -7.37
C GLY A 310 -7.64 9.55 -7.56
N THR A 311 -8.17 10.51 -6.81
CA THR A 311 -9.54 10.96 -6.95
C THR A 311 -9.64 12.46 -6.66
N LEU A 312 -10.68 13.11 -7.21
CA LEU A 312 -11.07 14.49 -6.89
C LEU A 312 -12.29 14.53 -5.96
N ASP A 313 -12.77 13.37 -5.51
CA ASP A 313 -13.89 13.25 -4.57
C ASP A 313 -13.37 13.36 -3.13
N ILE A 314 -13.76 14.46 -2.46
CA ILE A 314 -13.34 14.74 -1.08
C ILE A 314 -13.85 13.70 -0.09
N ASP A 315 -15.02 13.10 -0.31
CA ASP A 315 -15.56 12.10 0.60
C ASP A 315 -14.70 10.83 0.53
N HIS A 316 -14.29 10.42 -0.67
CA HIS A 316 -13.37 9.30 -0.85
C HIS A 316 -11.99 9.56 -0.23
N ILE A 317 -11.45 10.78 -0.38
CA ILE A 317 -10.18 11.18 0.24
C ILE A 317 -10.30 11.15 1.76
N ALA A 318 -11.37 11.74 2.31
CA ALA A 318 -11.59 11.79 3.75
C ALA A 318 -11.69 10.39 4.35
N HIS A 319 -12.43 9.46 3.74
CA HIS A 319 -12.52 8.06 4.22
C HIS A 319 -11.16 7.37 4.17
N TRP A 320 -10.39 7.55 3.09
CA TRP A 320 -9.07 6.91 2.99
C TRP A 320 -8.06 7.46 4.01
N VAL A 321 -7.96 8.78 4.15
CA VAL A 321 -7.06 9.40 5.15
C VAL A 321 -7.51 9.00 6.56
N HIS A 322 -8.82 8.96 6.83
CA HIS A 322 -9.39 8.48 8.09
C HIS A 322 -9.00 7.03 8.39
N PHE A 323 -9.07 6.14 7.39
CA PHE A 323 -8.65 4.76 7.52
C PHE A 323 -7.17 4.65 7.91
N ILE A 324 -6.30 5.35 7.21
CA ILE A 324 -4.85 5.33 7.47
C ILE A 324 -4.52 5.87 8.87
N VAL A 325 -5.12 6.99 9.26
CA VAL A 325 -4.91 7.56 10.59
C VAL A 325 -5.40 6.59 11.65
N SER A 326 -6.54 5.94 11.42
CA SER A 326 -7.08 4.91 12.33
C SER A 326 -6.16 3.71 12.47
N VAL A 327 -5.47 3.27 11.40
CA VAL A 327 -4.44 2.21 11.48
C VAL A 327 -3.30 2.64 12.42
N VAL A 328 -2.82 3.87 12.28
CA VAL A 328 -1.73 4.38 13.14
C VAL A 328 -2.20 4.56 14.58
N ARG A 329 -3.43 5.04 14.82
CA ARG A 329 -4.00 5.14 16.18
C ARG A 329 -4.23 3.78 16.83
N ALA A 330 -4.63 2.77 16.06
CA ALA A 330 -4.73 1.39 16.56
C ALA A 330 -3.35 0.89 16.99
N ALA A 331 -2.31 1.13 16.19
CA ALA A 331 -0.94 0.78 16.55
C ALA A 331 -0.42 1.54 17.80
N GLU A 332 -0.79 2.82 17.97
CA GLU A 332 -0.49 3.57 19.19
C GLU A 332 -1.13 2.92 20.42
N ARG A 333 -2.42 2.58 20.36
CA ARG A 333 -3.12 1.88 21.45
C ARG A 333 -2.44 0.56 21.81
N MET A 334 -2.08 -0.23 20.80
CA MET A 334 -1.38 -1.50 20.99
C MET A 334 -0.02 -1.31 21.64
N ALA A 335 0.73 -0.27 21.25
CA ALA A 335 2.04 0.03 21.81
C ALA A 335 2.01 0.52 23.27
N THR A 336 0.92 1.16 23.68
CA THR A 336 0.74 1.69 25.06
C THR A 336 0.14 0.69 26.03
N THR A 337 -0.55 -0.32 25.52
CA THR A 337 -1.15 -1.34 26.37
C THR A 337 -0.06 -2.35 26.70
N ASP A 338 0.31 -2.50 27.98
CA ASP A 338 1.25 -3.53 28.46
C ASP A 338 0.73 -4.98 28.26
N ASP A 339 -0.40 -5.14 27.56
CA ASP A 339 -0.95 -6.42 27.17
C ASP A 339 -0.29 -6.82 25.83
N PRO A 340 0.76 -7.67 25.85
CA PRO A 340 1.63 -7.88 24.69
C PRO A 340 0.89 -8.47 23.49
N VAL A 341 -0.33 -8.94 23.68
CA VAL A 341 -1.22 -9.37 22.62
C VAL A 341 -2.61 -9.16 23.21
N LEU A 342 -3.31 -8.07 22.84
CA LEU A 342 -4.77 -8.17 22.69
C LEU A 342 -4.94 -9.40 21.84
N SER A 343 -5.32 -10.50 22.48
CA SER A 343 -5.41 -11.83 21.92
C SER A 343 -6.38 -11.73 20.76
N LEU A 344 -5.85 -11.36 19.59
CA LEU A 344 -6.41 -11.54 18.27
C LEU A 344 -6.41 -13.04 18.02
N GLN A 345 -7.04 -13.77 18.94
CA GLN A 345 -7.52 -15.12 18.76
C GLN A 345 -8.34 -15.00 17.49
N THR A 346 -7.74 -15.47 16.40
CA THR A 346 -8.48 -15.73 15.18
C THR A 346 -9.71 -16.50 15.64
N PRO A 347 -10.93 -16.02 15.40
CA PRO A 347 -12.14 -16.75 15.76
C PRO A 347 -12.11 -18.04 14.95
N THR A 348 -11.52 -19.10 15.51
CA THR A 348 -11.26 -20.32 14.78
C THR A 348 -11.46 -21.48 15.74
N THR A 349 -12.30 -22.42 15.30
CA THR A 349 -12.31 -23.84 15.66
C THR A 349 -12.99 -24.30 16.95
N ALA A 350 -14.14 -23.73 17.34
CA ALA A 350 -15.11 -24.48 18.16
C ALA A 350 -16.10 -25.34 17.33
N ALA A 351 -16.17 -25.16 16.00
CA ALA A 351 -17.27 -25.69 15.18
C ALA A 351 -16.93 -26.90 14.26
N SER A 352 -15.74 -27.51 14.35
CA SER A 352 -15.30 -28.56 13.40
C SER A 352 -15.50 -30.01 13.85
N GLN A 353 -16.15 -30.28 14.99
CA GLN A 353 -16.49 -31.66 15.37
C GLN A 353 -17.91 -32.03 14.88
N GLY A 354 -18.01 -32.75 13.77
CA GLY A 354 -19.23 -33.48 13.39
C GLY A 354 -19.92 -33.14 12.06
N GLN A 355 -19.24 -32.49 11.09
CA GLN A 355 -19.89 -32.15 9.82
C GLN A 355 -20.13 -33.39 8.92
N PRO A 356 -21.35 -33.59 8.40
CA PRO A 356 -21.68 -34.71 7.50
C PRO A 356 -20.93 -34.62 6.16
N LYS A 357 -20.66 -35.77 5.54
CA LYS A 357 -20.03 -35.87 4.20
C LYS A 357 -20.91 -35.18 3.15
N VAL A 358 -20.59 -33.93 2.83
CA VAL A 358 -21.17 -33.19 1.70
C VAL A 358 -20.56 -33.67 0.38
N THR A 359 -21.32 -33.61 -0.73
CA THR A 359 -20.84 -33.98 -2.06
C THR A 359 -19.74 -33.02 -2.55
N PHE A 360 -18.78 -33.51 -3.35
CA PHE A 360 -17.63 -32.71 -3.80
C PHE A 360 -18.01 -31.36 -4.46
N PRO A 361 -19.02 -31.27 -5.36
CA PRO A 361 -19.43 -29.97 -5.92
C PRO A 361 -19.97 -29.01 -4.86
N ARG A 362 -20.71 -29.53 -3.86
CA ARG A 362 -21.22 -28.73 -2.74
C ARG A 362 -20.09 -28.29 -1.81
N GLN A 363 -19.11 -29.16 -1.56
CA GLN A 363 -17.88 -28.79 -0.84
C GLN A 363 -17.11 -27.68 -1.58
N GLN A 364 -17.01 -27.74 -2.92
CA GLN A 364 -16.33 -26.69 -3.71
C GLN A 364 -17.13 -25.37 -3.71
N GLY A 365 -18.45 -25.40 -3.79
CA GLY A 365 -19.30 -24.21 -3.67
C GLY A 365 -19.27 -23.61 -2.26
N ASP A 366 -19.32 -24.45 -1.22
CA ASP A 366 -19.31 -24.03 0.18
C ASP A 366 -17.95 -23.44 0.59
N LYS A 367 -16.84 -23.83 -0.03
CA LYS A 367 -15.53 -23.17 0.14
C LYS A 367 -15.61 -21.67 -0.15
N TYR A 368 -16.36 -21.25 -1.16
CA TYR A 368 -16.50 -19.84 -1.50
C TYR A 368 -17.42 -19.10 -0.52
N LYS A 369 -18.52 -19.72 -0.07
CA LYS A 369 -19.38 -19.14 0.97
C LYS A 369 -18.66 -18.99 2.31
N THR A 370 -17.94 -20.03 2.74
CA THR A 370 -17.09 -19.99 3.94
C THR A 370 -15.97 -18.98 3.79
N ARG A 371 -15.42 -18.79 2.58
CA ARG A 371 -14.39 -17.78 2.32
C ARG A 371 -14.93 -16.37 2.36
N CYS A 372 -16.10 -16.10 1.76
CA CYS A 372 -16.75 -14.80 1.83
C CYS A 372 -17.14 -14.47 3.27
N ALA A 373 -17.71 -15.44 4.01
CA ALA A 373 -17.99 -15.29 5.44
C ALA A 373 -16.70 -14.94 6.22
N LYS A 374 -15.61 -15.68 5.99
CA LYS A 374 -14.31 -15.38 6.61
C LYS A 374 -13.77 -13.99 6.24
N VAL A 375 -13.91 -13.55 4.99
CA VAL A 375 -13.47 -12.22 4.58
C VAL A 375 -14.29 -11.13 5.25
N THR A 376 -15.61 -11.31 5.35
CA THR A 376 -16.47 -10.41 6.11
C THR A 376 -16.08 -10.39 7.59
N ASP A 377 -15.89 -11.54 8.21
CA ASP A 377 -15.47 -11.65 9.62
C ASP A 377 -14.11 -10.96 9.86
N GLU A 378 -13.14 -11.15 8.96
CA GLU A 378 -11.84 -10.49 9.05
C GLU A 378 -11.90 -8.98 8.77
N LEU A 379 -12.82 -8.52 7.91
CA LEU A 379 -13.10 -7.09 7.74
C LEU A 379 -13.72 -6.51 9.01
N GLU A 380 -14.65 -7.21 9.65
CA GLU A 380 -15.20 -6.77 10.94
C GLU A 380 -14.12 -6.72 12.03
N ASN A 381 -13.25 -7.73 12.09
CA ASN A 381 -12.10 -7.71 13.01
C ASN A 381 -11.18 -6.51 12.75
N LEU A 382 -10.95 -6.17 11.48
CA LEU A 382 -10.20 -4.98 11.11
C LEU A 382 -10.95 -3.71 11.55
N TYR A 383 -12.25 -3.59 11.30
CA TYR A 383 -13.04 -2.43 11.71
C TYR A 383 -13.12 -2.27 13.23
N ASP A 384 -13.22 -3.36 13.98
CA ASP A 384 -13.15 -3.38 15.44
C ASP A 384 -11.77 -2.90 15.91
N LEU A 385 -10.69 -3.42 15.31
CA LEU A 385 -9.32 -2.98 15.62
C LEU A 385 -9.14 -1.48 15.37
N LEU A 386 -9.70 -0.97 14.26
CA LEU A 386 -9.64 0.44 13.88
C LEU A 386 -10.60 1.34 14.67
N ASP A 387 -11.48 0.76 15.49
CA ASP A 387 -12.54 1.47 16.23
C ASP A 387 -13.47 2.27 15.31
N PHE A 388 -13.88 1.67 14.19
CA PHE A 388 -14.81 2.29 13.26
C PHE A 388 -16.25 2.26 13.77
N GLU A 389 -16.91 3.43 13.70
CA GLU A 389 -18.35 3.54 13.91
C GLU A 389 -19.15 2.90 12.76
N GLU A 390 -20.41 2.55 13.02
CA GLU A 390 -21.23 1.78 12.08
C GLU A 390 -21.39 2.48 10.72
N GLU A 391 -21.52 3.81 10.69
CA GLU A 391 -21.59 4.57 9.43
C GLU A 391 -20.34 4.37 8.56
N THR A 392 -19.15 4.44 9.18
CA THR A 392 -17.87 4.20 8.51
C THR A 392 -17.73 2.75 8.04
N ARG A 393 -18.20 1.79 8.84
CA ARG A 393 -18.24 0.37 8.44
C ARG A 393 -19.13 0.16 7.23
N ILE A 394 -20.33 0.73 7.23
CA ILE A 394 -21.27 0.66 6.11
C ILE A 394 -20.62 1.20 4.84
N TRP A 395 -19.92 2.33 4.92
CA TRP A 395 -19.21 2.90 3.77
C TRP A 395 -18.15 1.93 3.22
N TRP A 396 -17.27 1.39 4.07
CA TRP A 396 -16.24 0.45 3.64
C TRP A 396 -16.79 -0.89 3.16
N ARG A 397 -17.87 -1.41 3.75
CA ARG A 397 -18.58 -2.60 3.24
C ARG A 397 -19.14 -2.36 1.85
N LYS A 398 -19.82 -1.21 1.64
CA LYS A 398 -20.34 -0.83 0.33
C LYS A 398 -19.21 -0.75 -0.69
N ARG A 399 -18.13 -0.07 -0.33
CA ARG A 399 -16.93 0.07 -1.17
C ARG A 399 -16.29 -1.27 -1.51
N PHE A 400 -16.18 -2.18 -0.54
CA PHE A 400 -15.69 -3.53 -0.76
C PHE A 400 -16.58 -4.28 -1.77
N CYS A 401 -17.90 -4.22 -1.63
CA CYS A 401 -18.83 -4.84 -2.56
C CYS A 401 -18.73 -4.25 -3.98
N GLU A 402 -18.65 -2.93 -4.10
CA GLU A 402 -18.49 -2.21 -5.38
C GLU A 402 -17.24 -2.65 -6.13
N LEU A 403 -16.13 -2.82 -5.41
CA LEU A 403 -14.83 -3.16 -6.00
C LEU A 403 -14.62 -4.67 -6.17
N ASN A 404 -15.51 -5.51 -5.66
CA ASN A 404 -15.40 -6.97 -5.71
C ASN A 404 -16.71 -7.63 -6.17
N PRO A 405 -17.28 -7.23 -7.32
CA PRO A 405 -18.57 -7.75 -7.77
C PRO A 405 -18.54 -9.28 -7.96
N ASP A 406 -17.43 -9.81 -8.50
CA ASP A 406 -17.20 -11.24 -8.72
C ASP A 406 -16.73 -11.97 -7.45
N GLY A 407 -16.09 -11.25 -6.53
CA GLY A 407 -15.61 -11.78 -5.25
C GLY A 407 -16.74 -12.17 -4.30
N VAL A 408 -17.91 -11.56 -4.47
CA VAL A 408 -19.15 -11.96 -3.77
C VAL A 408 -19.76 -13.22 -4.40
N THR A 409 -19.40 -13.60 -5.63
CA THR A 409 -20.06 -14.68 -6.37
C THR A 409 -19.22 -15.90 -6.76
N SER A 410 -17.89 -15.86 -6.93
CA SER A 410 -16.99 -17.04 -6.91
C SER A 410 -15.57 -16.68 -7.37
N VAL A 411 -14.51 -17.20 -6.72
CA VAL A 411 -13.11 -17.04 -7.16
C VAL A 411 -12.43 -18.41 -7.30
N THR A 412 -12.39 -18.98 -8.50
CA THR A 412 -11.67 -20.25 -8.74
C THR A 412 -10.15 -20.06 -8.74
N GLU A 413 -9.41 -21.06 -8.24
CA GLU A 413 -7.96 -21.00 -7.99
C GLU A 413 -7.05 -21.10 -9.23
N GLU A 414 -7.58 -21.33 -10.43
CA GLU A 414 -6.81 -21.84 -11.58
C GLU A 414 -6.13 -20.77 -12.46
N GLN A 415 -6.10 -19.50 -12.04
CA GLN A 415 -5.68 -18.40 -12.93
C GLN A 415 -4.35 -17.71 -12.59
N CYS A 416 -3.56 -18.18 -11.61
CA CYS A 416 -2.24 -17.57 -11.39
C CYS A 416 -1.18 -18.14 -12.36
N PRO A 417 -0.57 -17.32 -13.25
CA PRO A 417 0.41 -17.79 -14.24
C PRO A 417 1.67 -18.41 -13.61
N ALA A 418 2.14 -17.89 -12.48
CA ALA A 418 3.31 -18.42 -11.79
C ALA A 418 3.03 -19.78 -11.12
N CYS A 419 1.83 -19.96 -10.54
CA CYS A 419 1.40 -21.25 -10.02
C CYS A 419 1.22 -22.29 -11.14
N ARG A 420 0.85 -21.89 -12.38
CA ARG A 420 0.88 -22.78 -13.56
C ARG A 420 2.30 -23.16 -13.96
N GLN A 421 3.23 -22.21 -13.93
CA GLN A 421 4.63 -22.47 -14.25
C GLN A 421 5.26 -23.42 -13.22
N GLU A 422 5.03 -23.20 -11.92
CA GLU A 422 5.52 -24.10 -10.86
C GLU A 422 4.89 -25.49 -10.96
N ALA A 423 3.61 -25.59 -11.33
CA ALA A 423 2.96 -26.87 -11.60
C ALA A 423 3.57 -27.59 -12.82
N GLN A 424 3.87 -26.85 -13.90
CA GLN A 424 4.56 -27.38 -15.07
C GLN A 424 5.99 -27.81 -14.73
N GLU A 425 6.74 -27.04 -13.94
CA GLU A 425 8.09 -27.39 -13.49
C GLU A 425 8.09 -28.62 -12.59
N LYS A 426 7.11 -28.75 -11.69
CA LYS A 426 6.92 -29.96 -10.88
C LYS A 426 6.52 -31.17 -11.72
N GLU A 427 5.68 -30.99 -12.73
CA GLU A 427 5.29 -32.05 -13.67
C GLU A 427 6.45 -32.48 -14.56
N VAL A 428 7.30 -31.55 -14.99
CA VAL A 428 8.54 -31.86 -15.72
C VAL A 428 9.49 -32.62 -14.81
N ASN A 429 9.71 -32.14 -13.58
CA ASN A 429 10.62 -32.78 -12.63
C ASN A 429 10.14 -34.16 -12.15
N SER A 430 8.82 -34.41 -12.03
CA SER A 430 8.30 -35.73 -11.67
C SER A 430 8.40 -36.75 -12.81
N ARG A 431 8.50 -36.30 -14.06
CA ARG A 431 8.80 -37.18 -15.22
C ARG A 431 10.28 -37.57 -15.31
N TYR A 432 11.15 -36.87 -14.56
CA TYR A 432 12.56 -37.21 -14.38
C TYR A 432 12.81 -37.87 -13.02
N GLU A 433 11.90 -38.73 -12.54
CA GLU A 433 12.31 -39.69 -11.52
C GLU A 433 13.48 -40.51 -12.07
N PRO A 434 14.62 -40.58 -11.35
CA PRO A 434 15.77 -41.34 -11.80
C PRO A 434 15.37 -42.80 -11.85
N GLY A 435 15.00 -43.27 -13.04
CA GLY A 435 14.83 -44.68 -13.33
C GLY A 435 16.05 -45.42 -12.82
N GLU A 436 15.80 -46.48 -12.06
CA GLU A 436 16.78 -47.43 -11.54
C GLU A 436 17.92 -47.63 -12.55
N TRP A 437 19.07 -47.03 -12.29
CA TRP A 437 20.32 -47.48 -12.87
C TRP A 437 20.65 -48.82 -12.22
N ARG A 438 20.17 -49.91 -12.83
CA ARG A 438 20.62 -51.28 -12.55
C ARG A 438 21.87 -51.60 -13.35
#